data_AF-A0A1I6T0N8-F1
#
_entry.id   AF-A0A1I6T0N8-F1
#
_cell.length_a   1.000
_cell.length_b   1.000
_cell.length_c   1.000
_cell.angle_alpha   90.00
_cell.angle_beta   90.00
_cell.angle_gamma   90.00
#
_symmetry.space_group_name_H-M   'P 1'
#
loop_
_entity.id
_entity.type
_entity.pdbx_description
1 polymer ?
#
loop_
_entity_poly.entity_id
_entity_poly.type
_entity_poly.pdbx_seq_one_letter_code
_entity_poly.pdbx_strand_id
1 'polypeptide(L)'
;MTIGWKSIAVTTVLAIAASGMGAWGGATWVLQRQTPPSLHEIVHRDLDLDRGQLARIEAIESRFATRRIALEQRVQAANRELAQAIAESDGDSRKVQPAIDHFHDAMGDLQQATVAHIFEMRTVMTPAQAERFDHSVIAALAVAGE
;
A
#
# COMPACT_ATOMS: atom_id res chain seq x y z
N MET A 1 -36.15 -31.89 3.67
CA MET A 1 -34.72 -31.56 3.41
C MET A 1 -34.37 -30.37 4.27
N THR A 2 -33.77 -30.60 5.44
CA THR A 2 -33.27 -29.50 6.28
C THR A 2 -32.02 -28.95 5.62
N ILE A 3 -32.12 -27.75 5.04
CA ILE A 3 -30.93 -27.01 4.60
C ILE A 3 -30.12 -26.77 5.88
N GLY A 4 -29.03 -27.53 6.03
CA GLY A 4 -28.21 -27.46 7.22
C GLY A 4 -27.62 -26.08 7.36
N TRP A 5 -27.66 -25.50 8.56
CA TRP A 5 -27.07 -24.19 8.90
C TRP A 5 -25.63 -24.03 8.38
N LYS A 6 -24.89 -25.13 8.32
CA LYS A 6 -23.54 -25.22 7.73
C LYS A 6 -23.49 -24.81 6.26
N SER A 7 -24.49 -25.19 5.46
CA SER A 7 -24.59 -24.82 4.04
C SER A 7 -24.93 -23.32 3.88
N ILE A 8 -25.75 -22.76 4.77
CA ILE A 8 -26.05 -21.32 4.78
C ILE A 8 -24.78 -20.53 5.13
N ALA A 9 -24.07 -20.92 6.19
CA ALA A 9 -22.82 -20.29 6.60
C ALA A 9 -21.75 -20.35 5.51
N VAL A 10 -21.56 -21.50 4.87
CA VAL A 10 -20.59 -21.66 3.76
C VAL A 10 -20.96 -20.79 2.56
N THR A 11 -22.25 -20.71 2.21
CA THR A 11 -22.70 -19.89 1.08
C THR A 11 -22.56 -18.39 1.39
N THR A 12 -22.82 -17.98 2.62
CA THR A 12 -22.62 -16.59 3.08
C THR A 12 -21.14 -16.22 3.05
N VAL A 13 -20.25 -17.09 3.53
CA VAL A 13 -18.79 -16.84 3.49
C VAL A 13 -18.28 -16.78 2.04
N LEU A 14 -18.74 -17.67 1.17
CA LEU A 14 -18.40 -17.64 -0.27
C LEU A 14 -18.90 -16.36 -0.95
N ALA A 15 -20.12 -15.90 -0.63
CA ALA A 15 -20.67 -14.66 -1.16
C ALA A 15 -19.90 -13.43 -0.67
N ILE A 16 -19.49 -13.40 0.61
CA ILE A 16 -18.65 -12.33 1.17
C ILE A 16 -17.25 -12.36 0.54
N ALA A 17 -16.66 -13.54 0.35
CA ALA A 17 -15.34 -13.68 -0.28
C ALA A 17 -15.37 -13.27 -1.76
N ALA A 18 -16.39 -13.69 -2.52
CA ALA A 18 -16.58 -13.28 -3.91
C ALA A 18 -16.84 -11.78 -4.04
N SER A 19 -17.64 -11.21 -3.14
CA SER A 19 -17.91 -9.77 -3.11
C SER A 19 -16.68 -8.97 -2.66
N GLY A 20 -15.90 -9.49 -1.72
CA GLY A 20 -14.65 -8.90 -1.23
C GLY A 20 -13.56 -8.93 -2.29
N MET A 21 -13.40 -10.02 -3.03
CA MET A 21 -12.47 -10.09 -4.17
C MET A 21 -12.91 -9.18 -5.33
N GLY A 22 -14.21 -9.11 -5.63
CA GLY A 22 -14.75 -8.19 -6.63
C GLY A 22 -14.62 -6.72 -6.23
N ALA A 23 -14.86 -6.40 -4.95
CA ALA A 23 -14.69 -5.06 -4.41
C ALA A 23 -13.21 -4.67 -4.29
N TRP A 24 -12.32 -5.58 -3.90
CA TRP A 24 -10.89 -5.29 -3.78
C TRP A 24 -10.20 -5.21 -5.14
N GLY A 25 -10.52 -6.12 -6.07
CA GLY A 25 -10.06 -6.07 -7.46
C GLY A 25 -10.64 -4.87 -8.23
N GLY A 26 -11.92 -4.56 -8.03
CA GLY A 26 -12.58 -3.39 -8.61
C GLY A 26 -12.09 -2.07 -8.02
N ALA A 27 -11.92 -1.98 -6.70
CA ALA A 27 -11.40 -0.79 -6.03
C ALA A 27 -9.94 -0.55 -6.38
N THR A 28 -9.08 -1.58 -6.43
CA THR A 28 -7.67 -1.40 -6.84
C THR A 28 -7.56 -0.95 -8.30
N TRP A 29 -8.40 -1.47 -9.20
CA TRP A 29 -8.45 -1.05 -10.61
C TRP A 29 -9.03 0.36 -10.82
N VAL A 30 -10.02 0.76 -10.01
CA VAL A 30 -10.61 2.11 -10.04
C VAL A 30 -9.72 3.15 -9.37
N LEU A 31 -9.06 2.81 -8.26
CA LEU A 31 -8.07 3.65 -7.57
C LEU A 31 -6.81 3.88 -8.43
N GLN A 32 -6.42 2.90 -9.26
CA GLN A 32 -5.37 3.07 -10.28
C GLN A 32 -5.77 3.98 -11.45
N ARG A 33 -7.07 4.25 -11.67
CA ARG A 33 -7.57 5.09 -12.77
C ARG A 33 -7.96 6.51 -12.36
N GLN A 34 -8.02 6.81 -11.06
CA GLN A 34 -8.38 8.15 -10.55
C GLN A 34 -7.28 8.78 -9.70
N THR A 35 -6.02 8.44 -9.92
CA THR A 35 -4.93 9.10 -9.21
C THR A 35 -4.73 10.50 -9.81
N PRO A 36 -4.79 11.61 -9.04
CA PRO A 36 -4.09 12.84 -9.42
C PRO A 36 -2.64 12.50 -9.81
N PRO A 37 -1.94 13.30 -10.63
CA PRO A 37 -0.63 12.92 -11.18
C PRO A 37 0.21 12.28 -10.08
N SER A 38 0.62 11.03 -10.30
CA SER A 38 1.32 10.26 -9.28
C SER A 38 2.50 11.09 -8.78
N LEU A 39 2.91 10.97 -7.51
CA LEU A 39 4.05 11.73 -6.97
C LEU A 39 5.28 11.69 -7.90
N HIS A 40 5.45 10.59 -8.63
CA HIS A 40 6.46 10.43 -9.66
C HIS A 40 6.29 11.37 -10.87
N GLU A 41 5.07 11.55 -11.36
CA GLU A 41 4.74 12.45 -12.47
C GLU A 41 4.92 13.92 -12.09
N ILE A 42 4.61 14.29 -10.84
CA ILE A 42 4.88 15.63 -10.29
C ILE A 42 6.39 15.86 -10.19
N VAL A 43 7.16 14.90 -9.65
CA VAL A 43 8.62 15.00 -9.52
C VAL A 43 9.29 15.22 -10.87
N HIS A 44 8.82 14.53 -11.92
CA HIS A 44 9.45 14.61 -13.24
C HIS A 44 8.98 15.78 -14.10
N ARG A 45 7.76 16.31 -13.91
CA ARG A 45 7.19 17.34 -14.78
C ARG A 45 7.24 18.76 -14.20
N ASP A 46 7.11 18.92 -12.87
CA ASP A 46 6.87 20.23 -12.25
C ASP A 46 8.09 20.80 -11.49
N LEU A 47 9.13 19.99 -11.29
CA LEU A 47 10.31 20.39 -10.51
C LEU A 47 11.47 20.93 -11.36
N ASP A 48 11.43 20.81 -12.69
CA ASP A 48 12.49 21.25 -13.61
C ASP A 48 13.88 20.79 -13.12
N LEU A 49 14.00 19.47 -12.90
CA LEU A 49 15.20 18.85 -12.36
C LEU A 49 16.32 18.86 -13.40
N ASP A 50 17.52 19.29 -12.99
CA ASP A 50 18.69 19.21 -13.87
C ASP A 50 19.14 17.75 -14.08
N ARG A 51 20.00 17.53 -15.08
CA ARG A 51 20.52 16.18 -15.41
C ARG A 51 21.24 15.50 -14.25
N GLY A 52 21.94 16.25 -13.42
CA GLY A 52 22.62 15.73 -12.23
C GLY A 52 21.64 15.35 -11.12
N GLN A 53 20.57 16.14 -10.93
CA GLN A 53 19.48 15.83 -10.01
C GLN A 53 18.73 14.56 -10.44
N LEU A 54 18.40 14.44 -11.73
CA LEU A 54 17.74 13.26 -12.28
C LEU A 54 18.56 11.98 -12.06
N ALA A 55 19.86 12.01 -12.35
CA ALA A 55 20.75 10.86 -12.13
C ALA A 55 20.84 10.45 -10.65
N ARG A 56 20.83 11.42 -9.72
CA ARG A 56 20.80 11.13 -8.28
C ARG A 56 19.47 10.53 -7.84
N ILE A 57 18.36 11.05 -8.34
CA ILE A 57 17.02 10.50 -8.06
C ILE A 57 16.89 9.08 -8.60
N GLU A 58 17.35 8.81 -9.83
CA GLU A 58 17.33 7.47 -10.41
C GLU A 58 18.13 6.46 -9.56
N ALA A 59 19.28 6.87 -9.03
CA ALA A 59 20.05 6.05 -8.12
C ALA A 59 19.33 5.80 -6.77
N ILE A 60 18.54 6.75 -6.28
CA ILE A 60 17.68 6.58 -5.09
C ILE A 60 16.55 5.59 -5.40
N GLU A 61 15.85 5.79 -6.52
CA GLU A 61 14.75 4.94 -6.98
C GLU A 61 15.18 3.48 -7.18
N SER A 62 16.32 3.24 -7.82
CA SER A 62 16.82 1.87 -8.05
C SER A 62 17.06 1.11 -6.74
N ARG A 63 17.63 1.77 -5.72
CA ARG A 63 17.83 1.16 -4.40
C ARG A 63 16.51 0.93 -3.69
N PHE A 64 15.60 1.91 -3.73
CA PHE A 64 14.30 1.79 -3.08
C PHE A 64 13.45 0.71 -3.71
N ALA A 65 13.48 0.54 -5.04
CA ALA A 65 12.73 -0.51 -5.75
C ALA A 65 13.03 -1.91 -5.19
N THR A 66 14.30 -2.22 -4.92
CA THR A 66 14.69 -3.50 -4.32
C THR A 66 14.13 -3.66 -2.91
N ARG A 67 14.22 -2.62 -2.09
CA ARG A 67 13.69 -2.61 -0.72
C ARG A 67 12.17 -2.72 -0.69
N ARG A 68 11.48 -2.02 -1.59
CA ARG A 68 10.02 -2.02 -1.74
C ARG A 68 9.50 -3.41 -2.06
N ILE A 69 10.12 -4.11 -3.03
CA ILE A 69 9.73 -5.48 -3.40
C ILE A 69 9.82 -6.41 -2.18
N ALA A 70 10.90 -6.33 -1.40
CA ALA A 70 11.06 -7.15 -0.20
C ALA A 70 9.99 -6.83 0.86
N LEU A 71 9.67 -5.55 1.06
CA LEU A 71 8.61 -5.10 1.98
C LEU A 71 7.21 -5.58 1.54
N GLU A 72 6.89 -5.44 0.25
CA GLU A 72 5.62 -5.92 -0.33
C GLU A 72 5.46 -7.44 -0.17
N GLN A 73 6.54 -8.20 -0.35
CA GLN A 73 6.54 -9.64 -0.11
C GLN A 73 6.27 -10.00 1.36
N ARG A 74 6.78 -9.19 2.31
CA ARG A 74 6.48 -9.37 3.74
C ARG A 74 5.01 -9.13 4.05
N VAL A 75 4.43 -8.06 3.50
CA VAL A 75 2.98 -7.79 3.61
C VAL A 75 2.16 -8.94 3.03
N GLN A 76 2.53 -9.46 1.86
CA GLN A 76 1.84 -10.59 1.23
C GLN A 76 1.98 -11.89 2.05
N ALA A 77 3.12 -12.10 2.71
CA ALA A 77 3.32 -13.23 3.62
C ALA A 77 2.43 -13.10 4.86
N ALA A 78 2.41 -11.93 5.51
CA ALA A 78 1.56 -11.68 6.68
C ALA A 78 0.05 -11.79 6.34
N ASN A 79 -0.36 -11.40 5.13
CA ASN A 79 -1.73 -11.62 4.65
C ASN A 79 -2.11 -13.10 4.55
N ARG A 80 -1.18 -13.94 4.08
CA ARG A 80 -1.40 -15.40 4.01
C ARG A 80 -1.50 -16.00 5.40
N GLU A 81 -0.65 -15.55 6.32
CA GLU A 81 -0.69 -15.96 7.72
C GLU A 81 -2.02 -15.56 8.38
N LEU A 82 -2.48 -14.33 8.17
CA LEU A 82 -3.78 -13.86 8.66
C LEU A 82 -4.94 -14.69 8.11
N ALA A 83 -4.94 -14.99 6.82
CA ALA A 83 -5.95 -15.84 6.20
C ALA A 83 -5.96 -17.26 6.81
N GLN A 84 -4.79 -17.83 7.07
CA GLN A 84 -4.66 -19.13 7.73
C GLN A 84 -5.18 -19.08 9.18
N ALA A 85 -4.78 -18.06 9.95
CA ALA A 85 -5.22 -17.89 11.34
C ALA A 85 -6.74 -17.75 11.44
N ILE A 86 -7.38 -17.04 10.50
CA ILE A 86 -8.84 -16.95 10.41
C ILE A 86 -9.46 -18.33 10.16
N ALA A 87 -8.92 -19.10 9.21
CA ALA A 87 -9.43 -20.42 8.85
C ALA A 87 -9.34 -21.43 10.01
N GLU A 88 -8.31 -21.32 10.85
CA GLU A 88 -8.05 -22.22 11.99
C GLU A 88 -8.64 -21.71 13.32
N SER A 89 -9.25 -20.51 13.32
CA SER A 89 -9.70 -19.85 14.55
C SER A 89 -10.93 -20.50 15.20
N ASP A 90 -11.75 -21.23 14.44
CA ASP A 90 -13.12 -21.64 14.82
C ASP A 90 -13.99 -20.47 15.33
N GLY A 91 -13.68 -19.24 14.90
CA GLY A 91 -14.36 -18.02 15.34
C GLY A 91 -13.81 -17.39 16.63
N ASP A 92 -12.74 -17.94 17.22
CA ASP A 92 -12.05 -17.31 18.35
C ASP A 92 -11.08 -16.23 17.87
N SER A 93 -11.48 -14.96 18.00
CA SER A 93 -10.69 -13.80 17.57
C SER A 93 -9.32 -13.70 18.27
N ARG A 94 -9.16 -14.28 19.47
CA ARG A 94 -7.87 -14.27 20.19
C ARG A 94 -6.80 -15.09 19.47
N LYS A 95 -7.20 -16.10 18.71
CA LYS A 95 -6.27 -16.90 17.88
C LYS A 95 -5.81 -16.16 16.62
N VAL A 96 -6.56 -15.13 16.20
CA VAL A 96 -6.27 -14.34 14.99
C VAL A 96 -5.40 -13.11 15.31
N GLN A 97 -5.51 -12.60 16.55
CA GLN A 97 -4.83 -11.37 16.97
C GLN A 97 -3.32 -11.31 16.65
N PRO A 98 -2.52 -12.37 16.89
CA PRO A 98 -1.09 -12.32 16.57
C PRO A 98 -0.79 -12.09 15.08
N ALA A 99 -1.60 -12.69 14.19
CA ALA A 99 -1.45 -12.51 12.75
C ALA A 99 -1.91 -11.12 12.29
N ILE A 100 -2.90 -10.52 12.97
CA ILE A 100 -3.30 -9.12 12.75
C ILE A 100 -2.14 -8.18 13.13
N ASP A 101 -1.54 -8.40 14.29
CA ASP A 101 -0.44 -7.56 14.78
C ASP A 101 0.77 -7.64 13.82
N HIS A 102 1.15 -8.85 13.39
CA HIS A 102 2.21 -9.03 12.40
C HIS A 102 1.88 -8.37 11.05
N PHE A 103 0.63 -8.45 10.60
CA PHE A 103 0.19 -7.74 9.40
C PHE A 103 0.33 -6.22 9.54
N HIS A 104 -0.05 -5.65 10.69
CA HIS A 104 0.13 -4.22 10.96
C HIS A 104 1.61 -3.81 10.96
N ASP A 105 2.49 -4.61 11.57
CA ASP A 105 3.92 -4.34 11.58
C ASP A 105 4.51 -4.35 10.16
N ALA A 106 4.16 -5.36 9.35
CA ALA A 106 4.62 -5.46 7.96
C ALA A 106 4.13 -4.29 7.10
N MET A 107 2.88 -3.87 7.30
CA MET A 107 2.32 -2.69 6.64
C MET A 107 3.00 -1.39 7.10
N GLY A 108 3.24 -1.24 8.40
CA GLY A 108 3.93 -0.10 8.98
C GLY A 108 5.35 0.07 8.44
N ASP A 109 6.09 -1.02 8.32
CA ASP A 109 7.43 -1.05 7.71
C ASP A 109 7.42 -0.53 6.26
N LEU A 110 6.43 -0.94 5.46
CA LEU A 110 6.30 -0.50 4.07
C LEU A 110 5.96 0.99 3.99
N GLN A 111 5.04 1.46 4.83
CA GLN A 111 4.67 2.87 4.91
C GLN A 111 5.85 3.73 5.35
N GLN A 112 6.56 3.35 6.41
CA GLN A 112 7.72 4.06 6.91
C GLN A 112 8.84 4.16 5.86
N ALA A 113 9.12 3.07 5.15
CA ALA A 113 10.11 3.07 4.09
C ALA A 113 9.71 3.97 2.91
N THR A 114 8.42 4.03 2.58
CA THR A 114 7.90 4.92 1.52
C THR A 114 8.03 6.38 1.90
N VAL A 115 7.69 6.75 3.14
CA VAL A 115 7.88 8.13 3.64
C VAL A 115 9.37 8.50 3.66
N ALA A 116 10.24 7.59 4.11
CA ALA A 116 11.68 7.81 4.09
C ALA A 116 12.22 8.04 2.67
N HIS A 117 11.73 7.28 1.68
CA HIS A 117 12.09 7.45 0.26
C HIS A 117 11.68 8.83 -0.28
N ILE A 118 10.47 9.30 0.04
CA ILE A 118 9.99 10.64 -0.34
C ILE A 118 10.93 11.73 0.21
N PHE A 119 11.31 11.64 1.48
CA PHE A 119 12.25 12.59 2.08
C PHE A 119 13.67 12.47 1.52
N GLU A 120 14.10 11.27 1.14
CA GLU A 120 15.40 11.08 0.50
C GLU A 120 15.47 11.79 -0.86
N MET A 121 14.44 11.63 -1.70
CA MET A 121 14.35 12.36 -2.98
C MET A 121 14.36 13.87 -2.78
N ARG A 122 13.68 14.38 -1.74
CA ARG A 122 13.66 15.81 -1.38
C ARG A 122 15.06 16.39 -1.17
N THR A 123 16.02 15.60 -0.67
CA THR A 123 17.39 16.08 -0.40
C THR A 123 18.18 16.46 -1.66
N VAL A 124 17.74 16.00 -2.84
CA VAL A 124 18.39 16.29 -4.14
C VAL A 124 18.02 17.68 -4.68
N MET A 125 16.93 18.25 -4.16
CA MET A 125 16.28 19.44 -4.69
C MET A 125 16.89 20.74 -4.13
N THR A 126 16.84 21.81 -4.92
CA THR A 126 17.08 23.17 -4.41
C THR A 126 15.94 23.58 -3.46
N PRO A 127 16.14 24.61 -2.59
CA PRO A 127 15.09 25.06 -1.68
C PRO A 127 13.75 25.38 -2.38
N ALA A 128 13.80 26.06 -3.54
CA ALA A 128 12.59 26.40 -4.31
C ALA A 128 11.91 25.17 -4.95
N GLN A 129 12.67 24.15 -5.33
CA GLN A 129 12.12 22.89 -5.82
C GLN A 129 11.50 22.07 -4.68
N ALA A 130 12.17 22.03 -3.52
CA ALA A 130 11.68 21.33 -2.34
C ALA A 130 10.34 21.89 -1.84
N GLU A 131 10.14 23.21 -1.88
CA GLU A 131 8.87 23.84 -1.53
C GLU A 131 7.72 23.37 -2.45
N ARG A 132 7.97 23.32 -3.77
CA ARG A 132 6.97 22.80 -4.73
C ARG A 132 6.68 21.32 -4.49
N PHE A 133 7.72 20.52 -4.26
CA PHE A 133 7.59 19.10 -3.95
C PHE A 133 6.78 18.86 -2.68
N ASP A 134 7.08 19.60 -1.61
CA ASP A 134 6.39 19.48 -0.32
C ASP A 134 4.90 19.81 -0.47
N HIS A 135 4.56 20.86 -1.22
CA HIS A 135 3.15 21.21 -1.49
C HIS A 135 2.42 20.07 -2.23
N SER A 136 3.06 19.46 -3.23
CA SER A 136 2.49 18.32 -3.94
C SER A 136 2.31 17.07 -3.08
N VAL A 137 3.28 16.78 -2.20
CA VAL A 137 3.17 15.69 -1.22
C VAL A 137 2.00 15.93 -0.27
N ILE A 138 1.87 17.15 0.26
CA ILE A 138 0.77 17.52 1.16
C ILE A 138 -0.58 17.38 0.43
N ALA A 139 -0.70 17.88 -0.80
CA ALA A 139 -1.92 17.79 -1.58
C ALA A 139 -2.32 16.34 -1.85
N ALA A 140 -1.37 15.48 -2.23
CA ALA A 140 -1.62 14.06 -2.45
C ALA A 140 -2.09 13.34 -1.17
N LEU A 141 -1.52 13.69 -0.01
CA LEU A 141 -1.92 13.12 1.28
C LEU A 141 -3.27 13.65 1.79
N ALA A 142 -3.61 14.91 1.49
CA ALA A 142 -4.88 15.51 1.88
C ALA A 142 -6.07 14.88 1.14
N VAL A 143 -5.92 14.58 -0.16
CA VAL A 143 -6.96 13.92 -0.97
C VAL A 143 -7.22 12.47 -0.51
N ALA A 144 -6.23 11.79 0.03
CA ALA A 144 -6.40 10.42 0.54
C ALA A 144 -7.25 10.35 1.84
N GLY A 145 -7.56 11.49 2.45
CA GLY A 145 -8.36 11.62 3.67
C GLY A 145 -9.82 12.01 3.46
N GLU A 146 -10.25 12.26 2.21
CA GLU A 146 -11.66 12.51 1.82
C GLU A 146 -12.29 11.27 1.18
#